data_AF-A0A524LRJ0-F1
#
_entry.id   AF-A0A524LRJ0-F1
#
_cell.length_a   1.000
_cell.length_b   1.000
_cell.length_c   1.000
_cell.angle_alpha   90.00
_cell.angle_beta   90.00
_cell.angle_gamma   90.00
#
_symmetry.space_group_name_H-M   'P 1'
#
loop_
_entity.id
_entity.type
_entity.pdbx_description
1 polymer ?
#
loop_
_entity_poly.entity_id
_entity_poly.type
_entity_poly.pdbx_seq_one_letter_code
_entity_poly.pdbx_strand_id
1 'polypeptide(L)'
;MLESKKIRLTLLEEHHLEDIIRGWNNPEMRKFLGGFIPHTKEAEREWIQSAQQQKKNMSSYYFVIEDLSTSRFIGTVSLNAINWLSKSSGYPTAT
;
A
#
# COMPACT_ATOMS: atom_id res chain seq x y z
N MET A 1 -2.55 14.04 1.87
CA MET A 1 -2.29 13.49 3.22
C MET A 1 -3.60 13.52 3.98
N LEU A 2 -4.00 12.41 4.59
CA LEU A 2 -5.18 12.33 5.47
C LEU A 2 -4.70 11.98 6.87
N GLU A 3 -5.24 12.63 7.90
CA GLU A 3 -4.78 12.45 9.27
C GLU A 3 -5.95 12.09 10.20
N SER A 4 -5.64 11.30 11.22
CA SER A 4 -6.55 10.92 12.29
C SER A 4 -5.89 11.15 13.66
N LYS A 5 -6.51 10.68 14.75
CA LYS A 5 -5.94 10.81 16.10
C LYS A 5 -4.63 10.03 16.31
N LYS A 6 -4.39 8.96 15.55
CA LYS A 6 -3.27 8.04 15.78
C LYS A 6 -2.42 7.76 14.54
N ILE A 7 -3.03 7.83 13.36
CA ILE A 7 -2.37 7.48 12.11
C ILE A 7 -2.50 8.59 11.08
N ARG A 8 -1.54 8.62 10.16
CA ARG A 8 -1.55 9.40 8.93
C ARG A 8 -1.57 8.45 7.73
N LEU A 9 -2.36 8.83 6.73
CA LEU A 9 -2.34 8.23 5.39
C LEU A 9 -1.62 9.16 4.44
N THR A 10 -0.48 8.69 3.94
CA THR A 10 0.34 9.37 2.93
C THR A 10 0.24 8.58 1.63
N LEU A 11 0.26 9.27 0.49
CA LEU A 11 0.26 8.56 -0.80
C LEU A 11 1.53 7.70 -0.90
N LEU A 12 1.38 6.50 -1.44
CA LEU A 12 2.52 5.63 -1.70
C LEU A 12 3.44 6.27 -2.74
N GLU A 13 4.72 6.37 -2.39
CA GLU A 13 5.79 6.94 -3.21
C GLU A 13 7.07 6.12 -3.02
N GLU A 14 8.03 6.25 -3.95
CA GLU A 14 9.25 5.42 -4.00
C GLU A 14 10.11 5.49 -2.73
N HIS A 15 10.15 6.64 -2.04
CA HIS A 15 10.94 6.77 -0.80
C HIS A 15 10.45 5.87 0.34
N HIS A 16 9.23 5.33 0.27
CA HIS A 16 8.71 4.39 1.26
C HIS A 16 9.23 2.94 1.05
N LEU A 17 9.97 2.66 -0.03
CA LEU A 17 10.42 1.32 -0.38
C LEU A 17 11.16 0.62 0.77
N GLU A 18 12.06 1.32 1.46
CA GLU A 18 12.83 0.74 2.56
C GLU A 18 11.94 0.35 3.75
N ASP A 19 10.96 1.18 4.08
CA ASP A 19 10.03 0.92 5.18
C ASP A 19 9.08 -0.22 4.85
N ILE A 20 8.64 -0.32 3.59
CA ILE A 20 7.81 -1.43 3.09
C ILE A 20 8.57 -2.74 3.15
N ILE A 21 9.80 -2.81 2.63
CA ILE A 21 10.61 -4.03 2.67
C ILE A 21 10.83 -4.46 4.11
N ARG A 22 11.20 -3.52 4.99
CA ARG A 22 11.42 -3.82 6.42
C ARG A 22 10.14 -4.28 7.09
N GLY A 23 9.02 -3.64 6.79
CA GLY A 23 7.71 -3.93 7.39
C GLY A 23 7.14 -5.26 6.91
N TRP A 24 7.10 -5.51 5.60
CA TRP A 24 6.46 -6.68 5.00
C TRP A 24 7.31 -7.95 5.04
N ASN A 25 8.63 -7.83 5.23
CA ASN A 25 9.49 -8.98 5.53
C ASN A 25 9.62 -9.26 7.03
N ASN A 26 8.99 -8.45 7.90
CA ASN A 26 8.83 -8.82 9.30
C ASN A 26 7.85 -10.02 9.40
N PRO A 27 8.24 -11.15 10.00
CA PRO A 27 7.39 -12.34 10.10
C PRO A 27 6.01 -12.08 10.73
N GLU A 28 5.92 -11.17 11.70
CA GLU A 28 4.67 -10.81 12.37
C GLU A 28 3.68 -10.10 11.45
N MET A 29 4.18 -9.36 10.46
CA MET A 29 3.36 -8.69 9.44
C MET A 29 3.09 -9.63 8.26
N ARG A 30 4.12 -10.36 7.84
CA ARG A 30 4.10 -11.20 6.63
C ARG A 30 3.02 -12.27 6.65
N LYS A 31 2.69 -12.81 7.83
CA LYS A 31 1.61 -13.80 7.98
C LYS A 31 0.23 -13.31 7.49
N PHE A 32 0.05 -12.00 7.36
CA PHE A 32 -1.18 -11.39 6.84
C PHE A 32 -1.07 -10.99 5.35
N LEU A 33 0.10 -11.12 4.74
CA LEU A 33 0.41 -10.63 3.40
C LEU A 33 0.59 -11.79 2.42
N GLY A 34 -0.52 -12.43 2.01
CA GLY A 34 -0.64 -13.26 0.80
C GLY A 34 0.33 -14.43 0.58
N GLY A 35 1.28 -14.70 1.49
CA GLY A 35 2.34 -15.70 1.32
C GLY A 35 3.45 -15.58 2.36
N PHE A 36 4.28 -16.62 2.47
CA PHE A 36 5.35 -16.71 3.49
C PHE A 36 6.73 -16.27 2.96
N ILE A 37 6.95 -16.34 1.64
CA ILE A 37 8.27 -16.10 1.01
C ILE A 37 8.60 -14.61 0.99
N PRO A 38 9.65 -14.10 1.65
CA PRO A 38 9.99 -12.67 1.67
C PRO A 38 10.02 -12.02 0.28
N HIS A 39 9.55 -10.77 0.19
CA HIS A 39 9.62 -10.02 -1.06
C HIS A 39 11.03 -9.46 -1.27
N THR A 40 11.47 -9.47 -2.53
CA THR A 40 12.71 -8.81 -2.93
C THR A 40 12.50 -7.31 -3.06
N LYS A 41 13.57 -6.54 -2.91
CA LYS A 41 13.53 -5.08 -3.07
C LYS A 41 13.06 -4.67 -4.46
N GLU A 42 13.47 -5.42 -5.47
CA GLU A 42 13.13 -5.19 -6.87
C GLU A 42 11.63 -5.43 -7.11
N ALA A 43 11.08 -6.52 -6.59
CA ALA A 43 9.64 -6.81 -6.71
C ALA A 43 8.78 -5.73 -6.03
N GLU A 44 9.20 -5.26 -4.85
CA GLU A 44 8.48 -4.17 -4.17
C GLU A 44 8.59 -2.83 -4.92
N ARG A 45 9.74 -2.53 -5.52
CA ARG A 45 9.90 -1.36 -6.37
C ARG A 45 8.98 -1.41 -7.59
N GLU A 46 8.91 -2.55 -8.26
CA GLU A 46 8.01 -2.76 -9.40
C GLU A 46 6.54 -2.60 -8.99
N TRP A 47 6.16 -3.11 -7.82
CA TRP A 47 4.83 -2.90 -7.26
C TRP A 47 4.52 -1.43 -7.00
N ILE A 48 5.44 -0.67 -6.39
CA ILE A 48 5.27 0.78 -6.16
C ILE A 48 5.11 1.53 -7.50
N GLN A 49 5.92 1.21 -8.50
CA GLN A 49 5.83 1.83 -9.82
C GLN A 49 4.48 1.53 -10.49
N SER A 50 3.99 0.29 -10.39
CA SER A 50 2.65 -0.10 -10.85
C SER A 50 1.55 0.69 -10.12
N ALA A 51 1.65 0.82 -8.79
CA ALA A 51 0.71 1.59 -7.98
C ALA A 51 0.68 3.08 -8.38
N GLN A 52 1.85 3.67 -8.66
CA GLN A 52 1.94 5.05 -9.16
C GLN A 52 1.31 5.20 -10.56
N GLN A 53 1.45 4.20 -11.43
CA GLN A 53 0.79 4.21 -12.74
C GLN A 53 -0.73 4.10 -12.61
N GLN A 54 -1.23 3.25 -11.71
CA GLN A 54 -2.66 3.14 -11.42
C GLN A 54 -3.26 4.43 -10.85
N LYS A 55 -2.50 5.12 -9.98
CA LYS A 55 -2.85 6.47 -9.47
C LYS A 55 -2.96 7.48 -10.61
N LYS A 56 -2.01 7.51 -11.55
CA LYS A 56 -2.06 8.41 -12.72
C LYS A 56 -3.31 8.17 -13.57
N ASN A 57 -3.70 6.92 -13.72
CA ASN A 57 -4.91 6.52 -14.46
C ASN A 57 -6.19 6.63 -13.61
N MET A 58 -6.11 7.11 -12.37
CA MET A 58 -7.21 7.19 -11.42
C MET A 58 -7.94 5.86 -11.20
N SER A 59 -7.28 4.72 -11.44
CA SER A 59 -7.88 3.39 -11.30
C SER A 59 -7.73 2.83 -9.89
N SER A 60 -6.67 3.23 -9.19
CA SER A 60 -6.41 2.83 -7.80
C SER A 60 -5.62 3.90 -7.06
N TYR A 61 -5.79 3.99 -5.74
CA TYR A 61 -4.97 4.80 -4.85
C TYR A 61 -4.42 3.93 -3.73
N TYR A 62 -3.10 3.96 -3.56
CA TYR A 62 -2.39 3.26 -2.50
C TYR A 62 -1.88 4.28 -1.49
N PHE A 63 -2.09 3.99 -0.22
CA PHE A 63 -1.66 4.80 0.90
C PHE A 63 -0.77 3.99 1.83
N VAL A 64 0.28 4.65 2.32
CA VAL A 64 1.06 4.19 3.46
C VAL A 64 0.35 4.64 4.74
N ILE A 65 0.30 3.75 5.73
CA ILE A 65 -0.21 4.02 7.06
C ILE A 65 0.98 4.25 7.98
N GLU A 66 1.06 5.44 8.57
CA GLU A 66 2.13 5.85 9.47
C GLU A 66 1.56 6.11 10.86
N ASP A 67 2.25 5.64 11.90
CA ASP A 67 1.99 6.03 13.29
C ASP A 67 2.39 7.48 13.51
N LEU A 68 1.51 8.33 14.02
CA LEU A 68 1.80 9.75 14.22
C LEU A 68 2.80 10.03 15.34
N SER A 69 2.90 9.15 16.35
CA SER A 69 3.77 9.37 17.50
C SER A 69 5.23 9.00 17.23
N THR A 70 5.44 8.02 16.34
CA THR A 70 6.75 7.46 16.04
C THR A 70 7.19 7.66 14.59
N SER A 71 6.30 8.17 13.74
CA SER A 71 6.48 8.25 12.28
C SER A 71 6.83 6.90 11.65
N ARG A 72 6.42 5.79 12.27
CA ARG A 72 6.74 4.44 11.81
C ARG A 72 5.70 3.95 10.82
N PHE A 73 6.18 3.29 9.78
CA PHE A 73 5.35 2.48 8.88
C PHE A 73 4.61 1.38 9.65
N ILE A 74 3.30 1.34 9.49
CA ILE A 74 2.42 0.29 10.04
C ILE A 74 1.97 -0.67 8.94
N GLY A 75 1.77 -0.17 7.72
CA GLY A 75 1.24 -0.96 6.62
C GLY A 75 0.77 -0.11 5.46
N THR A 76 -0.06 -0.70 4.60
CA THR A 76 -0.68 0.01 3.49
C THR A 76 -2.17 -0.27 3.44
N VAL A 77 -2.91 0.65 2.81
CA VAL A 77 -4.32 0.49 2.46
C VAL A 77 -4.53 1.03 1.07
N SER A 78 -5.52 0.50 0.35
CA SER A 78 -5.78 0.93 -1.01
C SER A 78 -7.27 0.98 -1.34
N LEU A 79 -7.61 1.88 -2.26
CA LEU A 79 -8.84 1.85 -3.04
C LEU A 79 -8.47 1.30 -4.40
N ASN A 80 -8.97 0.11 -4.75
CA ASN A 80 -8.63 -0.56 -6.01
C ASN A 80 -9.81 -0.63 -6.96
N ALA A 81 -9.50 -0.77 -8.26
CA ALA A 81 -10.45 -0.94 -9.35
C ALA A 81 -11.65 0.03 -9.27
N ILE A 82 -11.33 1.32 -9.17
CA ILE A 82 -12.32 2.38 -9.05
C ILE A 82 -13.10 2.47 -10.37
N ASN A 83 -14.40 2.26 -10.27
CA ASN A 83 -15.34 2.49 -11.36
C ASN A 83 -16.02 3.86 -11.15
N TRP A 84 -15.59 4.83 -11.94
CA TRP A 84 -16.10 6.21 -11.86
C TRP A 84 -17.53 6.39 -12.35
N LEU A 85 -18.06 5.44 -13.13
CA LEU A 85 -19.45 5.46 -13.59
C LEU A 85 -20.39 5.00 -12.47
N SER A 86 -20.10 3.85 -11.84
CA SER A 86 -20.90 3.30 -10.74
C SER A 86 -20.55 3.87 -9.36
N LYS A 87 -19.48 4.69 -9.26
CA LYS A 87 -18.95 5.23 -7.99
C LYS A 87 -18.61 4.12 -6.99
N SER A 88 -18.09 3.00 -7.47
CA SER A 88 -17.72 1.85 -6.67
C SER A 88 -16.22 1.55 -6.77
N SER A 89 -15.71 0.80 -5.80
CA SER A 89 -14.34 0.28 -5.77
C SER A 89 -14.36 -1.12 -5.18
N GLY A 90 -13.41 -1.97 -5.55
CA GLY A 90 -13.33 -3.32 -5.02
C GLY A 90 -12.10 -4.05 -5.53
N TYR A 91 -11.77 -5.17 -4.90
CA TYR A 91 -10.86 -6.13 -5.53
C TYR A 91 -11.67 -6.97 -6.53
N PRO A 92 -11.16 -7.23 -7.74
CA PRO A 92 -11.71 -8.31 -8.55
C PRO A 92 -11.58 -9.60 -7.74
N THR A 93 -12.70 -10.10 -7.21
CA THR A 93 -12.75 -11.46 -6.69
C THR A 93 -12.53 -12.37 -7.88
N ALA A 94 -11.49 -13.21 -7.82
CA ALA A 94 -11.35 -14.30 -8.78
C ALA A 94 -12.63 -15.14 -8.73
N THR A 95 -13.47 -15.01 -9.75
CA THR A 95 -14.60 -15.89 -10.03
C THR A 95 -14.13 -17.10 -10.79
#